data_AF-A0A965V2P5-F1
#
_entry.id   AF-A0A965V2P5-F1
#
_cell.length_a   1.000
_cell.length_b   1.000
_cell.length_c   1.000
_cell.angle_alpha   90.00
_cell.angle_beta   90.00
_cell.angle_gamma   90.00
#
_symmetry.space_group_name_H-M   'P 1'
#
loop_
_entity.id
_entity.type
_entity.pdbx_description
1 polymer ?
#
loop_
_entity_poly.entity_id
_entity_poly.type
_entity_poly.pdbx_seq_one_letter_code
_entity_poly.pdbx_strand_id
1 'polypeptide(L)' 'MGRTFIQPTQAGRDAKVKVKFNPVREILQGKSVVMVDDSIVRGTTTRGLVALVRAAGAREV' A
#
# COMPACT_ATOMS: atom_id res chain seq x y z
N MET A 1 14.93 0.48 -15.16
CA MET A 1 14.36 -0.87 -14.93
C MET A 1 15.32 -1.67 -14.05
N GLY A 2 15.23 -1.48 -12.72
CA GLY A 2 16.17 -2.03 -11.75
C GLY A 2 15.80 -3.45 -11.32
N ARG A 3 16.78 -4.36 -11.36
CA ARG A 3 16.66 -5.81 -11.16
C ARG A 3 16.08 -6.11 -9.77
N THR A 4 15.02 -6.92 -9.70
CA THR A 4 14.48 -7.41 -8.44
C THR A 4 15.46 -8.40 -7.82
N PHE A 5 16.22 -7.98 -6.80
CA PHE A 5 17.02 -8.89 -5.98
C PHE A 5 16.12 -9.90 -5.28
N ILE A 6 16.56 -11.17 -5.25
CA ILE A 6 15.90 -12.26 -4.52
C ILE A 6 15.89 -11.88 -3.05
N GLN A 7 14.72 -11.50 -2.54
CA GLN A 7 14.51 -11.21 -1.12
C GLN A 7 13.99 -12.48 -0.44
N PRO A 8 14.74 -13.05 0.51
CA PRO A 8 14.45 -14.37 1.09
C PRO A 8 13.28 -14.35 2.08
N THR A 9 12.82 -13.17 2.53
CA THR A 9 11.81 -13.05 3.58
C THR A 9 10.61 -12.23 3.13
N GLN A 10 9.41 -12.68 3.52
CA GLN A 10 8.15 -12.01 3.24
C GLN A 10 8.13 -10.58 3.82
N ALA A 11 8.75 -10.36 4.99
CA ALA A 11 8.91 -9.05 5.61
C ALA A 11 9.61 -8.02 4.70
N GLY A 12 10.58 -8.45 3.88
CA GLY A 12 11.27 -7.57 2.93
C GLY A 12 10.40 -7.17 1.74
N ARG A 13 9.38 -7.96 1.39
CA ARG A 13 8.40 -7.61 0.34
C ARG A 13 7.39 -6.59 0.85
N ASP A 14 6.90 -6.75 2.08
CA ASP A 14 5.92 -5.84 2.67
C ASP A 14 6.50 -4.43 2.89
N ALA A 15 7.81 -4.33 3.15
CA ALA A 15 8.54 -3.07 3.21
C ALA A 15 8.54 -2.29 1.87
N LYS A 16 8.50 -2.97 0.72
CA LYS A 16 8.52 -2.30 -0.60
C LYS A 16 7.24 -1.54 -0.92
N VAL A 17 6.08 -1.93 -0.35
CA VAL A 17 4.84 -1.17 -0.54
C VAL A 17 4.98 0.23 0.05
N LYS A 18 5.57 0.35 1.24
CA LYS A 18 5.87 1.64 1.87
C LYS A 18 6.90 2.48 1.10
N VAL A 19 7.84 1.82 0.40
CA VAL A 19 8.85 2.52 -0.42
C VAL A 19 8.25 3.06 -1.72
N LYS A 20 7.26 2.37 -2.30
CA LYS A 20 6.60 2.81 -3.54
C LYS A 20 5.49 3.84 -3.33
N PHE A 21 4.82 3.79 -2.18
CA PHE A 21 3.64 4.61 -1.91
C PHE A 21 3.80 5.31 -0.56
N ASN A 22 3.87 6.64 -0.59
CA ASN A 22 3.94 7.49 0.59
C ASN A 22 2.63 8.28 0.74
N PRO A 23 1.71 7.86 1.63
CA PRO A 23 0.41 8.50 1.76
C PRO A 23 0.53 9.86 2.45
N VAL A 24 -0.20 10.86 1.96
CA VAL A 24 -0.25 12.20 2.57
C VAL A 24 -1.33 12.21 3.65
N ARG A 25 -0.89 12.23 4.92
CA ARG A 25 -1.77 12.04 6.09
C ARG A 25 -2.85 13.12 6.15
N GLU A 26 -2.49 14.36 5.85
CA GLU A 26 -3.34 15.55 5.88
C GLU A 26 -4.53 15.43 4.93
N ILE A 27 -4.35 14.70 3.81
CA ILE A 27 -5.41 14.50 2.82
C ILE A 27 -6.35 13.37 3.24
N LEU A 28 -5.82 12.32 3.88
CA LEU A 28 -6.58 11.09 4.17
C LEU A 28 -7.28 11.11 5.52
N GLN A 29 -6.78 11.88 6.50
CA GLN A 29 -7.24 11.82 7.87
C GLN A 29 -8.74 12.10 8.02
N GLY A 30 -9.46 11.13 8.61
CA GLY A 30 -10.90 11.19 8.90
C GLY A 30 -11.81 11.05 7.68
N LYS A 31 -11.26 10.92 6.47
CA LYS A 31 -12.05 10.84 5.23
C LYS A 31 -12.41 9.41 4.86
N SER A 32 -13.56 9.29 4.20
CA SER A 32 -13.97 8.11 3.45
C SER A 32 -13.32 8.16 2.06
N VAL A 33 -12.59 7.11 1.69
CA VAL A 33 -11.78 7.09 0.47
C VAL A 33 -12.16 5.90 -0.39
N VAL A 34 -12.21 6.09 -1.71
CA VAL A 34 -12.39 4.98 -2.67
C VAL A 34 -11.05 4.71 -3.33
N MET A 35 -10.56 3.48 -3.23
CA MET A 35 -9.36 3.02 -3.93
C MET A 35 -9.76 2.43 -5.30
N VAL A 36 -9.13 2.93 -6.36
CA VAL A 36 -9.26 2.39 -7.72
C VAL A 36 -7.90 1.88 -8.15
N ASP A 37 -7.84 0.60 -8.53
CA ASP A 37 -6.65 -0.10 -9.00
C ASP A 37 -6.92 -0.65 -10.40
N ASP A 38 -5.93 -0.69 -11.28
CA ASP A 38 -6.12 -1.15 -12.66
C ASP A 38 -6.39 -2.66 -12.71
N SER A 39 -5.81 -3.42 -11.78
CA SER A 39 -5.98 -4.88 -11.73
C SER A 39 -5.66 -5.46 -10.35
N ILE A 40 -6.37 -6.52 -9.97
CA ILE A 40 -6.07 -7.31 -8.75
C ILE A 40 -5.85 -8.76 -9.17
N VAL A 41 -4.59 -9.22 -9.13
CA VAL A 41 -4.24 -10.60 -9.51
C VAL A 41 -4.14 -11.53 -8.30
N ARG A 42 -3.34 -11.16 -7.28
CA ARG A 42 -3.15 -11.96 -6.06
C ARG A 42 -3.55 -11.23 -4.77
N GLY A 43 -3.95 -9.97 -4.86
CA GLY A 43 -4.43 -9.17 -3.73
C GLY A 43 -3.41 -8.82 -2.63
N THR A 44 -2.18 -9.34 -2.67
CA THR A 44 -1.14 -9.05 -1.66
C THR A 44 -0.74 -7.58 -1.65
N THR A 45 -0.59 -6.98 -2.84
CA THR A 45 -0.32 -5.53 -2.99
C THR A 45 -1.48 -4.70 -2.47
N THR A 46 -2.70 -4.99 -2.92
CA THR A 46 -3.92 -4.27 -2.52
C THR A 46 -4.13 -4.34 -1.01
N ARG A 47 -3.88 -5.49 -0.38
CA ARG A 47 -3.94 -5.63 1.08
C ARG A 47 -2.93 -4.72 1.79
N GLY A 48 -1.71 -4.64 1.28
CA GLY A 48 -0.69 -3.73 1.81
C GLY A 48 -1.07 -2.26 1.65
N LEU A 49 -1.64 -1.88 0.50
CA LEU A 49 -2.11 -0.52 0.22
C LEU A 49 -3.29 -0.11 1.12
N VAL A 50 -4.29 -0.98 1.30
CA VAL A 50 -5.41 -0.70 2.21
C VAL A 50 -4.90 -0.51 3.64
N ALA A 51 -3.96 -1.34 4.10
CA ALA A 51 -3.35 -1.18 5.42
C ALA A 51 -2.59 0.15 5.56
N LEU A 52 -1.85 0.55 4.51
CA LEU A 52 -1.13 1.82 4.43
C LEU A 52 -2.08 3.03 4.50
N VAL A 53 -3.16 3.03 3.73
CA VAL A 53 -4.15 4.13 3.69
C VAL A 53 -4.90 4.24 5.02
N ARG A 54 -5.28 3.12 5.64
CA ARG A 54 -5.90 3.12 6.98
C ARG A 54 -4.93 3.63 8.05
N ALA A 55 -3.66 3.21 8.02
CA ALA A 55 -2.64 3.72 8.94
C ALA A 55 -2.38 5.24 8.76
N ALA A 56 -2.58 5.76 7.56
CA ALA A 56 -2.55 7.19 7.26
C ALA A 56 -3.80 7.96 7.73
N GLY A 57 -4.80 7.28 8.31
CA GLY A 57 -5.90 7.93 9.02
C GLY A 57 -7.23 7.97 8.25
N ALA A 58 -7.37 7.26 7.13
CA ALA A 58 -8.65 7.11 6.46
C ALA A 58 -9.70 6.45 7.39
N ARG A 59 -10.93 6.99 7.40
CA ARG A 59 -12.06 6.45 8.17
C ARG A 59 -12.56 5.14 7.58
N GLU A 60 -12.69 5.11 6.26
CA GLU A 60 -13.06 3.94 5.48
C GLU A 60 -12.32 3.96 4.14
N VAL A 61 -12.06 2.76 3.62
CA VAL A 61 -11.34 2.48 2.37
C VAL A 61 -11.99 1.25 1.75
#